data_AF-A0A146JB48-F1
#
_entry.id   AF-A0A146JB48-F1
#
_cell.length_a   1.000
_cell.length_b   1.000
_cell.length_c   1.000
_cell.angle_alpha   90.00
_cell.angle_beta   90.00
_cell.angle_gamma   90.00
#
_symmetry.space_group_name_H-M   'P 1'
#
loop_
_entity.id
_entity.type
_entity.pdbx_description
1 polymer ?
#
loop_
_entity_poly.entity_id
_entity_poly.type
_entity_poly.pdbx_seq_one_letter_code
_entity_poly.pdbx_strand_id
1 'polypeptide(L)'
;MSILRDTLVVALIVVYVISKKTTFEMTYGFLKAEVIAGFINNLVLLFTIIFISYEAVLRLINPEEVKGLYVIIFGFLAFLINLFSAVILKTHHHEGENHHHHEDLNIKAAYLHLLSDAILSLAVVVGGLFIYLFSVYWIDPVLSIIFVIYILKEVTKALKENYHILMEGVPEKIDLKSLISELEKNFPEVLEIHDIHIWAVSSNDVYLSAHIVVKNLSEFDVLLERLEKFFSEKGITHITVQPEKPDKKCQILH
;
A
#
# COMPACT_ATOMS: atom_id res chain seq x y z
N MET A 1 16.28 -20.99 -7.66
CA MET A 1 17.25 -19.99 -7.14
C MET A 1 17.46 -18.80 -8.07
N SER A 2 17.14 -18.87 -9.38
CA SER A 2 17.14 -17.69 -10.27
C SER A 2 15.97 -16.74 -9.97
N ILE A 3 14.74 -17.27 -9.85
CA ILE A 3 13.51 -16.46 -9.69
C ILE A 3 13.58 -15.52 -8.49
N LEU A 4 14.06 -15.99 -7.33
CA LEU A 4 14.19 -15.20 -6.10
C LEU A 4 15.22 -14.05 -6.23
N ARG A 5 16.32 -14.29 -6.94
CA ARG A 5 17.34 -13.27 -7.25
C ARG A 5 16.75 -12.21 -8.18
N ASP A 6 15.94 -12.64 -9.14
CA ASP A 6 15.35 -11.74 -10.14
C ASP A 6 14.32 -10.80 -9.49
N THR A 7 13.51 -11.27 -8.52
CA THR A 7 12.62 -10.39 -7.73
C THR A 7 13.35 -9.35 -6.88
N LEU A 8 14.48 -9.73 -6.24
CA LEU A 8 15.29 -8.80 -5.43
C LEU A 8 15.94 -7.72 -6.30
N VAL A 9 16.40 -8.09 -7.49
CA VAL A 9 16.95 -7.15 -8.49
C VAL A 9 15.88 -6.21 -9.00
N VAL A 10 14.66 -6.70 -9.28
CA VAL A 10 13.53 -5.85 -9.68
C VAL A 10 13.18 -4.84 -8.58
N ALA A 11 13.07 -5.28 -7.32
CA ALA A 11 12.83 -4.38 -6.19
C ALA A 11 13.92 -3.29 -6.06
N LEU A 12 15.19 -3.67 -6.22
CA LEU A 12 16.33 -2.73 -6.20
C LEU A 12 16.31 -1.74 -7.36
N ILE A 13 15.93 -2.20 -8.57
CA ILE A 13 15.77 -1.35 -9.75
C ILE A 13 14.62 -0.36 -9.52
N VAL A 14 13.51 -0.79 -8.92
CA VAL A 14 12.37 0.07 -8.62
C VAL A 14 12.76 1.16 -7.63
N VAL A 15 13.43 0.81 -6.52
CA VAL A 15 13.95 1.81 -5.56
C VAL A 15 14.96 2.76 -6.22
N TYR A 16 15.82 2.24 -7.11
CA TYR A 16 16.75 3.07 -7.88
C TYR A 16 16.04 4.03 -8.84
N VAL A 17 14.93 3.60 -9.47
CA VAL A 17 14.15 4.44 -10.39
C VAL A 17 13.36 5.50 -9.63
N ILE A 18 12.76 5.16 -8.49
CA ILE A 18 12.00 6.11 -7.66
C ILE A 18 12.93 7.18 -7.07
N SER A 19 14.17 6.82 -6.73
CA SER A 19 15.16 7.78 -6.21
C SER A 19 15.72 8.75 -7.27
N LYS A 20 15.32 8.64 -8.55
CA LYS A 20 15.72 9.61 -9.57
C LYS A 20 15.01 10.95 -9.40
N LYS A 21 15.79 12.03 -9.49
CA LYS A 21 15.29 13.41 -9.44
C LYS A 21 14.35 13.72 -10.60
N THR A 22 13.48 14.71 -10.41
CA THR A 22 12.57 15.25 -11.43
C THR A 22 13.33 15.68 -12.68
N THR A 23 12.72 15.52 -13.85
CA THR A 23 13.25 15.99 -15.14
C THR A 23 12.23 16.93 -15.79
N PHE A 24 12.63 17.69 -16.81
CA PHE A 24 11.70 18.56 -17.54
C PHE A 24 10.60 17.77 -18.28
N GLU A 25 10.86 16.51 -18.63
CA GLU A 25 9.86 15.62 -19.25
C GLU A 25 8.97 14.95 -18.20
N MET A 26 9.49 14.71 -16.99
CA MET A 26 8.78 14.08 -15.88
C MET A 26 8.75 15.05 -14.69
N THR A 27 7.84 16.02 -14.74
CA THR A 27 7.75 17.13 -13.78
C THR A 27 7.38 16.68 -12.36
N TYR A 28 6.58 15.62 -12.24
CA TYR A 28 6.33 14.91 -10.97
C TYR A 28 7.38 13.83 -10.65
N GLY A 29 8.41 13.69 -11.48
CA GLY A 29 9.42 12.65 -11.34
C GLY A 29 8.86 11.25 -11.57
N PHE A 30 9.38 10.28 -10.82
CA PHE A 30 9.03 8.86 -10.95
C PHE A 30 8.13 8.35 -9.82
N LEU A 31 7.34 9.24 -9.19
CA LEU A 31 6.46 8.89 -8.06
C LEU A 31 5.48 7.75 -8.40
N LYS A 32 4.87 7.78 -9.59
CA LYS A 32 3.97 6.71 -10.06
C LYS A 32 4.69 5.38 -10.34
N ALA A 33 6.02 5.36 -10.46
CA ALA A 33 6.76 4.12 -10.74
C ALA A 33 6.67 3.11 -9.59
N GLU A 34 6.57 3.58 -8.35
CA GLU A 34 6.30 2.76 -7.16
C GLU A 34 4.98 1.98 -7.32
N VAL A 35 3.92 2.70 -7.65
CA VAL A 35 2.56 2.15 -7.78
C VAL A 35 2.50 1.16 -8.94
N ILE A 36 3.11 1.49 -10.07
CA ILE A 36 3.18 0.61 -11.25
C ILE A 36 3.96 -0.67 -10.91
N ALA A 37 5.10 -0.55 -10.24
CA ALA A 37 5.91 -1.69 -9.83
C ALA A 37 5.15 -2.60 -8.85
N GLY A 38 4.49 -2.00 -7.86
CA GLY A 38 3.63 -2.71 -6.91
C GLY A 38 2.48 -3.44 -7.63
N PHE A 39 1.84 -2.79 -8.60
CA PHE A 39 0.76 -3.39 -9.39
C PHE A 39 1.25 -4.61 -10.18
N ILE A 40 2.38 -4.50 -10.89
CA ILE A 40 2.98 -5.61 -11.63
C ILE A 40 3.36 -6.76 -10.69
N ASN A 41 3.98 -6.44 -9.55
CA ASN A 41 4.34 -7.44 -8.54
C ASN A 41 3.10 -8.22 -8.06
N ASN A 42 2.01 -7.51 -7.77
CA ASN A 42 0.77 -8.13 -7.32
C ASN A 42 0.11 -8.99 -8.41
N LEU A 43 0.24 -8.63 -9.68
CA LEU A 43 -0.20 -9.47 -10.80
C LEU A 43 0.62 -10.77 -10.90
N VAL A 44 1.95 -10.68 -10.80
CA VAL A 44 2.83 -11.87 -10.79
C VAL A 44 2.48 -12.79 -9.61
N LEU A 45 2.23 -12.20 -8.44
CA LEU A 45 1.82 -12.95 -7.25
C LEU A 45 0.45 -13.60 -7.46
N LEU A 46 -0.51 -12.92 -8.09
CA LEU A 46 -1.81 -13.50 -8.44
C LEU A 46 -1.67 -14.71 -9.36
N PHE A 47 -0.86 -14.63 -10.42
CA PHE A 47 -0.59 -15.78 -11.28
C PHE A 47 0.08 -16.94 -10.53
N THR A 48 1.00 -16.62 -9.62
CA THR A 48 1.68 -17.60 -8.77
C THR A 48 0.67 -18.31 -7.85
N ILE A 49 -0.26 -17.57 -7.24
CA ILE A 49 -1.31 -18.13 -6.39
C ILE A 49 -2.22 -19.06 -7.19
N ILE A 50 -2.64 -18.67 -8.40
CA ILE A 50 -3.47 -19.52 -9.27
C ILE A 50 -2.74 -20.83 -9.58
N PHE A 51 -1.45 -20.75 -9.91
CA PHE A 51 -0.62 -21.93 -10.18
C PHE A 51 -0.46 -22.84 -8.94
N ILE A 52 -0.14 -22.27 -7.77
CA ILE A 52 -0.03 -23.03 -6.51
C ILE A 52 -1.37 -23.66 -6.14
N SER A 53 -2.48 -22.95 -6.34
CA SER A 53 -3.82 -23.48 -6.08
C SER A 53 -4.11 -24.70 -6.93
N TYR A 54 -3.78 -24.63 -8.23
CA TYR A 54 -3.93 -25.73 -9.16
C TYR A 54 -3.09 -26.95 -8.73
N GLU A 55 -1.81 -26.76 -8.43
CA GLU A 55 -0.89 -27.79 -7.95
C GLU A 55 -1.36 -28.42 -6.63
N ALA A 56 -1.83 -27.61 -5.68
CA ALA A 56 -2.31 -28.08 -4.40
C ALA A 56 -3.55 -28.97 -4.55
N VAL A 57 -4.49 -28.61 -5.44
CA VAL A 57 -5.66 -29.44 -5.74
C VAL A 57 -5.24 -30.76 -6.40
N LEU A 58 -4.29 -30.72 -7.35
CA LEU A 58 -3.78 -31.94 -7.98
C LEU A 58 -3.13 -32.88 -6.97
N ARG A 59 -2.28 -32.37 -6.06
CA ARG A 59 -1.63 -33.18 -5.01
C ARG A 59 -2.61 -33.71 -3.97
N LEU A 60 -3.75 -33.04 -3.77
CA LEU A 60 -4.79 -33.54 -2.89
C LEU A 60 -5.52 -34.75 -3.51
N ILE A 61 -5.70 -34.75 -4.83
CA ILE A 61 -6.34 -35.84 -5.57
C ILE A 61 -5.35 -36.99 -5.81
N ASN A 62 -4.11 -36.66 -6.17
CA ASN A 62 -3.02 -37.62 -6.43
C ASN A 62 -1.86 -37.31 -5.47
N PRO A 63 -1.81 -37.92 -4.27
CA PRO A 63 -0.75 -37.68 -3.32
C PRO A 63 0.63 -38.04 -3.88
N GLU A 64 1.50 -37.04 -3.95
CA GLU A 64 2.90 -37.21 -4.34
C GLU A 64 3.81 -37.19 -3.10
N GLU A 65 4.95 -37.89 -3.19
CA GLU A 65 5.93 -37.87 -2.10
C GLU A 65 6.60 -36.49 -1.98
N VAL A 66 6.31 -35.81 -0.87
CA VAL A 66 6.94 -34.53 -0.54
C VAL A 66 8.18 -34.78 0.30
N LYS A 67 9.31 -34.19 -0.11
CA LYS A 67 10.57 -34.25 0.63
C LYS A 67 10.49 -33.36 1.87
N GLY A 68 9.94 -33.90 2.96
CA GLY A 68 9.68 -33.18 4.21
C GLY A 68 10.89 -32.42 4.78
N LEU A 69 12.11 -32.93 4.60
CA LEU A 69 13.33 -32.23 5.02
C LEU A 69 13.48 -30.84 4.36
N TYR A 70 13.16 -30.71 3.07
CA TYR A 70 13.22 -29.39 2.41
C TYR A 70 12.14 -28.45 2.95
N VAL A 71 10.94 -28.96 3.21
CA VAL A 71 9.83 -28.18 3.80
C VAL A 71 10.24 -27.63 5.18
N ILE A 72 10.87 -28.45 6.02
CA ILE A 72 11.40 -28.05 7.32
C ILE A 72 12.47 -26.96 7.18
N ILE A 73 13.47 -27.18 6.32
CA ILE A 73 14.60 -26.23 6.15
C ILE A 73 14.09 -24.87 5.66
N PHE A 74 13.27 -24.83 4.60
CA PHE A 74 12.76 -23.57 4.05
C PHE A 74 11.76 -22.90 4.99
N GLY A 75 10.88 -23.67 5.64
CA GLY A 75 9.96 -23.13 6.64
C GLY A 75 10.69 -22.51 7.83
N PHE A 76 11.75 -23.16 8.32
CA PHE A 76 12.53 -22.66 9.44
C PHE A 76 13.32 -21.42 9.08
N LEU A 77 13.88 -21.37 7.87
CA LEU A 77 14.55 -20.17 7.37
C LEU A 77 13.57 -18.98 7.26
N ALA A 78 12.37 -19.21 6.73
CA ALA A 78 11.33 -18.18 6.65
C ALA A 78 10.91 -17.69 8.04
N PHE A 79 10.74 -18.61 9.01
CA PHE A 79 10.45 -18.28 10.40
C PHE A 79 11.52 -17.38 11.02
N LEU A 80 12.80 -17.73 10.85
CA LEU A 80 13.90 -16.92 11.38
C LEU A 80 13.95 -15.53 10.76
N ILE A 81 13.76 -15.42 9.44
CA ILE A 81 13.75 -14.14 8.74
C ILE A 81 12.61 -13.25 9.24
N ASN A 82 11.38 -13.79 9.31
CA ASN A 82 10.21 -13.02 9.75
C ASN A 82 10.31 -12.62 11.22
N LEU A 83 10.79 -13.52 12.08
CA LEU A 83 11.01 -13.25 13.49
C LEU A 83 12.07 -12.16 13.69
N PHE A 84 13.20 -12.26 12.98
CA PHE A 84 14.28 -11.28 13.06
C PHE A 84 13.82 -9.90 12.57
N SER A 85 13.11 -9.84 11.45
CA SER A 85 12.50 -8.60 10.94
C SER A 85 11.53 -7.98 11.95
N ALA A 86 10.67 -8.80 12.58
CA ALA A 86 9.75 -8.33 13.61
C ALA A 86 10.48 -7.77 14.85
N VAL A 87 11.57 -8.42 15.27
CA VAL A 87 12.40 -7.96 16.40
C VAL A 87 13.11 -6.63 16.08
N ILE A 88 13.70 -6.50 14.89
CA ILE A 88 14.34 -5.26 14.43
C ILE A 88 13.32 -4.11 14.43
N LEU A 89 12.14 -4.34 13.85
CA LEU A 89 11.12 -3.32 13.72
C LEU A 89 10.62 -2.85 15.10
N LYS A 90 10.43 -3.78 16.05
CA LYS A 90 10.08 -3.45 17.43
C LYS A 90 11.18 -2.66 18.15
N THR A 91 12.44 -3.03 17.93
CA THR A 91 13.59 -2.43 18.64
C THR A 91 13.85 -1.00 18.18
N HIS A 92 13.80 -0.72 16.87
CA HIS A 92 14.02 0.62 16.34
C HIS A 92 12.89 1.61 16.66
N HIS A 93 11.69 1.13 16.94
CA HIS A 93 10.56 2.00 17.29
C HIS A 93 10.67 2.61 18.69
N HIS A 94 11.45 1.99 19.60
CA HIS A 94 11.61 2.47 20.98
C HIS A 94 12.58 3.65 21.15
N GLU A 95 13.32 4.07 20.11
CA GLU A 95 14.34 5.14 20.20
C GLU A 95 13.87 6.54 19.73
N GLY A 96 12.63 6.68 19.25
CA GLY A 96 12.10 7.95 18.74
C GLY A 96 10.92 8.48 19.55
N GLU A 97 11.16 9.07 20.73
CA GLU A 97 10.17 9.92 21.40
C GLU A 97 10.00 11.21 20.58
N ASN A 98 9.12 11.24 19.57
CA ASN A 98 8.49 12.44 18.95
C ASN A 98 7.71 12.14 17.63
N HIS A 99 7.03 11.00 17.50
CA HIS A 99 6.35 10.65 16.23
C HIS A 99 4.81 10.73 16.30
N HIS A 100 4.20 11.12 15.18
CA HIS A 100 2.76 11.29 15.03
C HIS A 100 2.02 9.96 15.20
N HIS A 101 0.85 9.98 15.85
CA HIS A 101 0.00 8.80 16.14
C HIS A 101 -0.23 7.83 14.94
N HIS A 102 -0.16 8.33 13.70
CA HIS A 102 -0.33 7.51 12.49
C HIS A 102 0.89 6.65 12.15
N GLU A 103 2.09 7.12 12.45
CA GLU A 103 3.35 6.41 12.18
C GLU A 103 3.46 5.17 13.09
N ASP A 104 3.06 5.31 14.36
CA ASP A 104 2.99 4.22 15.34
C ASP A 104 2.01 3.12 14.90
N LEU A 105 0.87 3.49 14.31
CA LEU A 105 -0.13 2.52 13.84
C LEU A 105 0.39 1.73 12.64
N ASN A 106 1.08 2.38 11.70
CA ASN A 106 1.68 1.71 10.54
C ASN A 106 2.79 0.74 10.97
N ILE A 107 3.67 1.15 11.88
CA ILE A 107 4.74 0.29 12.41
C ILE A 107 4.14 -0.91 13.16
N LYS A 108 3.11 -0.68 13.97
CA LYS A 108 2.38 -1.76 14.66
C LYS A 108 1.74 -2.73 13.68
N ALA A 109 1.11 -2.23 12.61
CA ALA A 109 0.52 -3.07 11.58
C ALA A 109 1.59 -3.93 10.88
N ALA A 110 2.72 -3.34 10.50
CA ALA A 110 3.85 -4.04 9.91
C ALA A 110 4.44 -5.11 10.85
N TYR A 111 4.58 -4.79 12.15
CA TYR A 111 5.02 -5.76 13.16
C TYR A 111 4.08 -6.96 13.29
N LEU A 112 2.77 -6.70 13.37
CA LEU A 112 1.76 -7.77 13.47
C LEU A 112 1.72 -8.64 12.22
N HIS A 113 1.95 -8.05 11.04
CA HIS A 113 2.06 -8.79 9.79
C HIS A 113 3.27 -9.74 9.81
N LEU A 114 4.47 -9.23 10.13
CA LEU A 114 5.69 -10.05 10.22
C LEU A 114 5.57 -11.16 11.27
N LEU A 115 4.91 -10.88 12.39
CA LEU A 115 4.63 -11.89 13.41
C LEU A 115 3.66 -12.98 12.89
N SER A 116 2.65 -12.59 12.11
CA SER A 116 1.71 -13.53 11.50
C SER A 116 2.44 -14.45 10.51
N ASP A 117 3.34 -13.92 9.69
CA ASP A 117 4.14 -14.71 8.75
C ASP A 117 5.14 -15.63 9.47
N ALA A 118 5.69 -15.20 10.61
CA ALA A 118 6.49 -16.07 11.47
C ALA A 118 5.66 -17.24 12.02
N ILE A 119 4.43 -17.00 12.48
CA ILE A 119 3.54 -18.06 12.96
C ILE A 119 3.20 -19.04 11.83
N LEU A 120 2.87 -18.54 10.65
CA LEU A 120 2.56 -19.37 9.48
C LEU A 120 3.75 -20.22 9.02
N SER A 121 4.96 -19.65 8.98
CA SER A 121 6.17 -20.40 8.66
C SER A 121 6.52 -21.45 9.72
N LEU A 122 6.24 -21.21 10.99
CA LEU A 122 6.35 -22.22 12.03
C LEU A 122 5.35 -23.37 11.83
N ALA A 123 4.11 -23.08 11.42
CA ALA A 123 3.13 -24.10 11.09
C ALA A 123 3.61 -25.00 9.92
N VAL A 124 4.32 -24.43 8.93
CA VAL A 124 4.97 -25.20 7.85
C VAL A 124 6.08 -26.10 8.37
N VAL A 125 6.90 -25.63 9.30
CA VAL A 125 7.94 -26.47 9.94
C VAL A 125 7.32 -27.66 10.65
N VAL A 126 6.26 -27.43 11.41
CA VAL A 126 5.51 -28.49 12.11
C VAL A 126 4.93 -29.47 11.08
N GLY A 127 4.27 -28.97 10.03
CA GLY A 127 3.75 -29.83 8.95
C GLY A 127 4.83 -30.64 8.25
N GLY A 128 5.98 -30.02 7.96
CA GLY A 128 7.16 -30.68 7.39
C GLY A 128 7.71 -31.78 8.30
N LEU A 129 7.69 -31.60 9.62
CA LEU A 129 8.07 -32.62 10.59
C LEU A 129 7.12 -33.81 10.54
N PHE A 130 5.80 -33.57 10.42
CA PHE A 130 4.83 -34.65 10.26
C PHE A 130 5.02 -35.41 8.93
N ILE A 131 5.29 -34.70 7.83
CA ILE A 131 5.63 -35.30 6.54
C ILE A 131 6.89 -36.16 6.66
N TYR A 132 7.94 -35.65 7.33
CA TYR A 132 9.23 -36.34 7.45
C TYR A 132 9.17 -37.59 8.34
N LEU A 133 8.45 -37.53 9.47
CA LEU A 133 8.40 -38.62 10.44
C LEU A 133 7.34 -39.68 10.12
N PHE A 134 6.20 -39.27 9.56
CA PHE A 134 5.03 -40.13 9.41
C PHE A 134 4.59 -40.34 7.96
N SER A 135 5.31 -39.76 6.98
CA SER A 135 4.97 -39.86 5.55
C SER A 135 3.54 -39.37 5.23
N VAL A 136 3.04 -38.38 5.97
CA VAL A 136 1.69 -37.84 5.82
C VAL A 136 1.69 -36.72 4.77
N TYR A 137 1.72 -37.09 3.49
CA TYR A 137 1.94 -36.16 2.39
C TYR A 137 0.78 -35.19 2.09
N TRP A 138 -0.45 -35.51 2.51
CA TRP A 138 -1.62 -34.64 2.29
C TRP A 138 -1.55 -33.32 3.09
N ILE A 139 -0.66 -33.22 4.08
CA ILE A 139 -0.45 -31.99 4.85
C ILE A 139 0.06 -30.86 3.94
N ASP A 140 0.93 -31.15 2.96
CA ASP A 140 1.49 -30.16 2.04
C ASP A 140 0.42 -29.42 1.20
N PRO A 141 -0.49 -30.10 0.47
CA PRO A 141 -1.54 -29.42 -0.27
C PRO A 141 -2.54 -28.68 0.64
N VAL A 142 -2.82 -29.19 1.84
CA VAL A 142 -3.70 -28.48 2.79
C VAL A 142 -3.08 -27.18 3.28
N LEU A 143 -1.80 -27.21 3.69
CA LEU A 143 -1.07 -26.00 4.05
C LEU A 143 -1.01 -25.03 2.87
N SER A 144 -0.72 -25.53 1.66
CA SER A 144 -0.68 -24.71 0.45
C SER A 144 -2.02 -24.00 0.17
N ILE A 145 -3.16 -24.66 0.36
CA ILE A 145 -4.49 -24.04 0.21
C ILE A 145 -4.72 -22.96 1.27
N ILE A 146 -4.31 -23.19 2.52
CA ILE A 146 -4.41 -22.18 3.59
C ILE A 146 -3.59 -20.93 3.21
N PHE A 147 -2.36 -21.11 2.70
CA PHE A 147 -1.52 -20.00 2.23
C PHE A 147 -2.14 -19.27 1.04
N VAL A 148 -2.66 -20.01 0.05
CA VAL A 148 -3.35 -19.43 -1.09
C VAL A 148 -4.47 -18.49 -0.64
N ILE A 149 -5.32 -18.93 0.30
CA ILE A 149 -6.44 -18.12 0.80
C ILE A 149 -5.93 -16.86 1.52
N TYR A 150 -4.91 -17.00 2.37
CA TYR A 150 -4.29 -15.88 3.07
C TYR A 150 -3.70 -14.85 2.10
N ILE A 151 -2.84 -15.29 1.18
CA ILE A 151 -2.14 -14.40 0.24
C ILE A 151 -3.15 -13.77 -0.73
N LEU A 152 -4.19 -14.49 -1.17
CA LEU A 152 -5.21 -13.95 -2.06
C LEU A 152 -5.93 -12.74 -1.43
N LYS A 153 -6.21 -12.78 -0.12
CA LYS A 153 -6.80 -11.65 0.60
C LYS A 153 -5.87 -10.42 0.58
N GLU A 154 -4.58 -10.62 0.82
CA GLU A 154 -3.61 -9.52 0.81
C GLU A 154 -3.42 -8.94 -0.61
N VAL A 155 -3.28 -9.80 -1.62
CA VAL A 155 -3.10 -9.39 -3.02
C VAL A 155 -4.32 -8.66 -3.56
N THR A 156 -5.54 -9.10 -3.25
CA THR A 156 -6.76 -8.42 -3.73
C THR A 156 -6.89 -7.02 -3.14
N LYS A 157 -6.57 -6.83 -1.86
CA LYS A 157 -6.51 -5.51 -1.23
C LYS A 157 -5.46 -4.62 -1.91
N ALA A 158 -4.24 -5.12 -2.08
CA ALA A 158 -3.14 -4.35 -2.66
C ALA A 158 -3.36 -4.03 -4.16
N LEU A 159 -3.98 -4.93 -4.93
CA LEU A 159 -4.38 -4.65 -6.31
C LEU A 159 -5.43 -3.55 -6.40
N LYS A 160 -6.45 -3.58 -5.52
CA LYS A 160 -7.49 -2.56 -5.47
C LYS A 160 -6.89 -1.18 -5.16
N GLU A 161 -6.00 -1.11 -4.18
CA GLU A 161 -5.31 0.13 -3.79
C GLU A 161 -4.45 0.68 -4.94
N ASN A 162 -3.57 -0.14 -5.52
CA ASN A 162 -2.73 0.29 -6.64
C ASN A 162 -3.56 0.69 -7.86
N TYR A 163 -4.61 -0.08 -8.20
CA TYR A 163 -5.53 0.27 -9.28
C TYR A 163 -6.19 1.63 -9.04
N HIS A 164 -6.65 1.89 -7.82
CA HIS A 164 -7.29 3.14 -7.46
C HIS A 164 -6.36 4.35 -7.60
N ILE A 165 -5.09 4.20 -7.18
CA ILE A 165 -4.07 5.24 -7.38
C ILE A 165 -3.78 5.46 -8.88
N LEU A 166 -3.66 4.38 -9.66
CA LEU A 166 -3.43 4.46 -11.11
C LEU A 166 -4.58 5.16 -11.86
N MET A 167 -5.81 4.98 -11.37
CA MET A 167 -7.02 5.63 -11.90
C MET A 167 -7.25 7.05 -11.36
N GLU A 168 -6.27 7.61 -10.64
CA GLU A 168 -6.36 8.95 -10.04
C GLU A 168 -7.57 9.11 -9.09
N GLY A 169 -7.92 8.02 -8.41
CA GLY A 169 -9.02 8.00 -7.46
C GLY A 169 -8.71 8.73 -6.15
N VAL A 170 -9.77 9.25 -5.51
CA VAL A 170 -9.71 9.88 -4.19
C VAL A 170 -9.26 8.84 -3.14
N PRO A 171 -8.15 9.04 -2.43
CA PRO A 171 -7.63 8.05 -1.47
C PRO A 171 -8.69 7.59 -0.46
N GLU A 172 -8.75 6.29 -0.12
CA GLU A 172 -9.78 5.74 0.79
C GLU A 172 -9.80 6.41 2.19
N LYS A 173 -8.67 7.00 2.60
CA LYS A 173 -8.53 7.75 3.86
C LYS A 173 -9.20 9.13 3.87
N ILE A 174 -9.61 9.65 2.71
CA ILE A 174 -10.20 10.99 2.57
C ILE A 174 -11.70 10.86 2.32
N ASP A 175 -12.50 11.31 3.29
CA ASP A 175 -13.93 11.55 3.09
C ASP A 175 -14.13 12.95 2.52
N LEU A 176 -14.38 13.02 1.21
CA LEU A 176 -14.60 14.29 0.50
C LEU A 176 -15.75 15.11 1.09
N LYS A 177 -16.83 14.46 1.57
CA LYS A 177 -17.98 15.19 2.13
C LYS A 177 -17.61 15.84 3.46
N SER A 178 -16.93 15.10 4.33
CA SER A 178 -16.44 15.64 5.60
C SER A 178 -15.45 16.78 5.37
N LEU A 179 -14.54 16.62 4.40
CA LEU A 179 -13.54 17.62 4.06
C LEU A 179 -14.19 18.95 3.61
N ILE A 180 -15.18 18.89 2.72
CA ILE A 180 -15.91 20.07 2.24
C ILE A 180 -16.67 20.74 3.40
N SER A 181 -17.39 19.97 4.20
CA SER A 181 -18.14 20.51 5.35
C SER A 181 -17.23 21.19 6.38
N GLU A 182 -16.04 20.65 6.63
CA GLU A 182 -15.06 21.26 7.53
C GLU A 182 -14.45 22.54 6.92
N LEU A 183 -14.22 22.56 5.60
CA LEU A 183 -13.72 23.74 4.90
C LEU A 183 -14.72 24.89 4.97
N GLU A 184 -15.99 24.65 4.63
CA GLU A 184 -17.06 25.65 4.70
C GLU A 184 -17.24 26.23 6.10
N LYS A 185 -17.04 25.40 7.14
CA LYS A 185 -17.15 25.82 8.54
C LYS A 185 -15.96 26.66 9.00
N ASN A 186 -14.74 26.31 8.58
CA ASN A 186 -13.50 26.95 9.07
C ASN A 186 -13.09 28.19 8.25
N PHE A 187 -13.62 28.35 7.05
CA PHE A 187 -13.22 29.39 6.10
C PHE A 187 -14.44 30.18 5.59
N PRO A 188 -15.03 31.09 6.38
CA PRO A 188 -16.16 31.91 5.96
C PRO A 188 -15.84 32.86 4.78
N GLU A 189 -14.57 33.02 4.42
CA GLU A 189 -14.09 33.77 3.26
C GLU A 189 -14.35 33.03 1.93
N VAL A 190 -14.47 31.70 1.99
CA VAL A 190 -14.84 30.82 0.87
C VAL A 190 -16.36 30.76 0.79
N LEU A 191 -16.91 31.23 -0.33
CA LEU A 191 -18.35 31.24 -0.60
C LEU A 191 -18.83 29.93 -1.22
N GLU A 192 -17.99 29.33 -2.06
CA GLU A 192 -18.29 28.10 -2.78
C GLU A 192 -16.96 27.41 -3.15
N ILE A 193 -17.00 26.08 -3.22
CA ILE A 193 -15.92 25.26 -3.76
C ILE A 193 -16.51 24.29 -4.79
N HIS A 194 -15.89 24.20 -5.96
CA HIS A 194 -16.33 23.34 -7.05
C HIS A 194 -15.15 22.86 -7.88
N ASP A 195 -15.41 21.95 -8.83
CA ASP A 195 -14.37 21.31 -9.65
C ASP A 195 -13.24 20.71 -8.80
N ILE A 196 -13.62 20.02 -7.71
CA ILE A 196 -12.68 19.45 -6.75
C ILE A 196 -12.20 18.10 -7.27
N HIS A 197 -10.90 18.01 -7.51
CA HIS A 197 -10.20 16.77 -7.86
C HIS A 197 -9.19 16.45 -6.78
N ILE A 198 -9.28 15.26 -6.21
CA ILE A 198 -8.31 14.75 -5.24
C ILE A 198 -7.83 13.40 -5.72
N TRP A 199 -6.52 13.23 -5.85
CA TRP A 199 -5.92 11.98 -6.31
C TRP A 199 -4.63 11.68 -5.57
N ALA A 200 -4.32 10.38 -5.43
CA ALA A 200 -3.00 9.95 -5.02
C ALA A 200 -2.06 9.88 -6.25
N VAL A 201 -0.83 10.36 -6.08
CA VAL A 201 0.27 10.17 -7.06
C VAL A 201 1.15 8.99 -6.64
N SER A 202 1.31 8.80 -5.33
CA SER A 202 2.03 7.68 -4.69
C SER A 202 1.28 7.27 -3.43
N SER A 203 1.81 6.29 -2.69
CA SER A 203 1.30 5.88 -1.37
C SER A 203 1.29 7.03 -0.35
N ASN A 204 2.18 8.01 -0.51
CA ASN A 204 2.38 9.11 0.43
C ASN A 204 1.95 10.48 -0.11
N ASP A 205 1.87 10.61 -1.43
CA ASP A 205 1.63 11.89 -2.09
C ASP A 205 0.18 12.00 -2.56
N VAL A 206 -0.56 12.96 -1.99
CA VAL A 206 -1.95 13.23 -2.33
C VAL A 206 -2.09 14.66 -2.80
N TYR A 207 -2.66 14.83 -3.98
CA TYR A 207 -2.78 16.09 -4.67
C TYR A 207 -4.24 16.52 -4.71
N LEU A 208 -4.46 17.83 -4.61
CA LEU A 208 -5.77 18.45 -4.74
C LEU A 208 -5.70 19.56 -5.79
N SER A 209 -6.69 19.60 -6.68
CA SER A 209 -7.00 20.73 -7.55
C SER A 209 -8.43 21.15 -7.28
N ALA A 210 -8.67 22.44 -7.07
CA ALA A 210 -10.02 22.95 -6.85
C ALA A 210 -10.17 24.41 -7.29
N HIS A 211 -11.40 24.79 -7.61
CA HIS A 211 -11.78 26.19 -7.76
C HIS A 211 -12.50 26.64 -6.50
N ILE A 212 -12.11 27.80 -5.96
CA ILE A 212 -12.78 28.40 -4.81
C ILE A 212 -13.31 29.79 -5.16
N VAL A 213 -14.57 30.05 -4.83
CA VAL A 213 -15.15 31.38 -4.94
C VAL A 213 -14.88 32.11 -3.64
N VAL A 214 -14.21 33.25 -3.72
CA VAL A 214 -13.79 34.02 -2.53
C VAL A 214 -14.45 35.39 -2.48
N LYS A 215 -14.68 35.91 -1.27
CA LYS A 215 -15.25 37.26 -1.06
C LYS A 215 -14.36 38.37 -1.63
N ASN A 216 -13.04 38.26 -1.41
CA ASN A 216 -12.07 39.27 -1.81
C ASN A 216 -10.81 38.59 -2.38
N LEU A 217 -10.52 38.82 -3.68
CA LEU A 217 -9.33 38.29 -4.32
C LEU A 217 -8.03 38.91 -3.79
N SER A 218 -8.08 40.15 -3.28
CA SER A 218 -6.88 40.83 -2.77
C SER A 218 -6.33 40.20 -1.49
N GLU A 219 -7.11 39.37 -0.81
CA GLU A 219 -6.72 38.67 0.43
C GLU A 219 -6.44 37.18 0.18
N PHE A 220 -6.43 36.74 -1.09
CA PHE A 220 -6.31 35.32 -1.42
C PHE A 220 -4.99 34.71 -0.97
N ASP A 221 -3.87 35.43 -1.04
CA ASP A 221 -2.57 34.89 -0.62
C ASP A 221 -2.57 34.47 0.87
N VAL A 222 -3.19 35.29 1.73
CA VAL A 222 -3.34 34.99 3.18
C VAL A 222 -4.29 33.82 3.42
N LEU A 223 -5.35 33.72 2.60
CA LEU A 223 -6.27 32.59 2.65
C LEU A 223 -5.58 31.29 2.18
N LEU A 224 -4.76 31.36 1.14
CA LEU A 224 -4.06 30.23 0.57
C LEU A 224 -3.11 29.58 1.59
N GLU A 225 -2.31 30.35 2.32
CA GLU A 225 -1.45 29.81 3.38
C GLU A 225 -2.23 29.03 4.46
N ARG A 226 -3.43 29.52 4.82
CA ARG A 226 -4.31 28.83 5.79
C ARG A 226 -4.94 27.57 5.20
N LEU A 227 -5.31 27.60 3.92
CA LEU A 227 -5.84 26.43 3.21
C LEU A 227 -4.76 25.34 3.05
N GLU A 228 -3.53 25.72 2.68
CA GLU A 228 -2.39 24.80 2.61
C GLU A 228 -2.19 24.06 3.93
N LYS A 229 -2.23 24.77 5.06
CA LYS A 229 -2.12 24.16 6.38
C LYS A 229 -3.30 23.21 6.67
N PHE A 230 -4.52 23.64 6.42
CA PHE A 230 -5.72 22.83 6.64
C PHE A 230 -5.70 21.53 5.84
N PHE A 231 -5.37 21.59 4.54
CA PHE A 231 -5.32 20.41 3.69
C PHE A 231 -4.13 19.50 4.03
N SER A 232 -2.99 20.07 4.43
CA SER A 232 -1.84 19.31 4.93
C SER A 232 -2.17 18.48 6.18
N GLU A 233 -2.90 19.07 7.14
CA GLU A 233 -3.40 18.36 8.33
C GLU A 233 -4.37 17.21 7.99
N LYS A 234 -5.00 17.26 6.81
CA LYS A 234 -5.88 16.20 6.27
C LYS A 234 -5.14 15.18 5.40
N GLY A 235 -3.81 15.28 5.30
CA GLY A 235 -2.96 14.36 4.54
C GLY A 235 -2.91 14.63 3.04
N ILE A 236 -3.26 15.85 2.60
CA ILE A 236 -3.07 16.32 1.22
C ILE A 236 -1.75 17.07 1.16
N THR A 237 -0.79 16.55 0.39
CA THR A 237 0.60 17.03 0.37
C THR A 237 0.82 18.18 -0.59
N HIS A 238 -0.03 18.31 -1.62
CA HIS A 238 0.07 19.37 -2.61
C HIS A 238 -1.31 19.88 -3.00
N ILE A 239 -1.48 21.20 -3.05
CA ILE A 239 -2.72 21.82 -3.49
C ILE A 239 -2.47 22.79 -4.64
N THR A 240 -3.40 22.84 -5.58
CA THR A 240 -3.52 23.89 -6.58
C THR A 240 -4.93 24.44 -6.50
N VAL A 241 -5.04 25.70 -6.09
CA VAL A 241 -6.34 26.33 -5.85
C VAL A 241 -6.50 27.53 -6.76
N GLN A 242 -7.53 27.52 -7.59
CA GLN A 242 -7.86 28.63 -8.47
C GLN A 242 -8.89 29.53 -7.79
N PRO A 243 -8.55 30.80 -7.48
CA PRO A 243 -9.51 31.72 -6.90
C PRO A 243 -10.44 32.31 -7.97
N GLU A 244 -11.73 32.38 -7.66
CA GLU A 244 -12.78 32.90 -8.53
C GLU A 244 -13.58 34.02 -7.85
N LYS A 245 -14.16 34.89 -8.69
CA LYS A 245 -15.08 35.95 -8.22
C LYS A 245 -16.49 35.40 -8.07
N PRO A 246 -17.33 35.97 -7.19
CA PRO A 246 -18.73 35.57 -7.00
C PRO A 246 -19.57 35.55 -8.28
N ASP A 247 -19.22 36.37 -9.27
CA ASP A 247 -19.98 36.52 -10.51
C ASP A 247 -19.67 35.43 -11.56
N LYS A 248 -18.68 34.56 -11.30
CA LYS A 248 -18.28 33.52 -12.22
C LYS A 248 -19.25 32.34 -12.12
N LYS A 249 -20.02 32.12 -13.18
CA LYS A 249 -20.88 30.94 -13.29
C LYS A 249 -20.01 29.72 -13.62
N CYS A 250 -20.06 28.71 -12.75
CA CYS A 250 -19.38 27.45 -12.99
C CYS A 250 -19.96 26.78 -14.26
N GLN A 251 -19.08 26.42 -15.21
CA GLN A 251 -19.47 25.72 -16.44
C GLN A 251 -19.29 24.20 -16.35
N ILE A 252 -18.74 23.70 -15.23
CA ILE A 252 -18.37 22.30 -15.07
C ILE A 252 -19.41 21.63 -14.16
N LEU A 253 -20.11 20.64 -14.73
CA LEU A 253 -21.08 19.77 -14.07
C LEU A 253 -20.34 18.51 -13.57
N HIS A 254 -19.80 18.52 -12.36
CA HIS A 254 -19.49 17.28 -11.61
C HIS A 254 -19.64 17.52 -10.11
#